data_AF-A0A355DSL9-F1
#
_entry.id   AF-A0A355DSL9-F1
#
_cell.length_a   1.000
_cell.length_b   1.000
_cell.length_c   1.000
_cell.angle_alpha   90.00
_cell.angle_beta   90.00
_cell.angle_gamma   90.00
#
_symmetry.space_group_name_H-M   'P 1'
#
loop_
_entity.id
_entity.type
_entity.pdbx_description
1 polymer ?
#
loop_
_entity_poly.entity_id
_entity_poly.type
_entity_poly.pdbx_seq_one_letter_code
_entity_poly.pdbx_strand_id
1 'polypeptide(L)' 'MTTQRVADLTMDELRMMIAQIVKEETRHRLISQRPINPQRVREILDRMDRIRWTPPPGAPSVVEMLREDRDR' A
#
# COMPACT_ATOMS: atom_id res chain seq x y z
N MET A 1 -4.08 -8.46 34.70
CA MET A 1 -4.80 -8.94 33.50
C MET A 1 -4.67 -10.46 33.49
N THR A 2 -5.65 -11.17 34.03
CA THR A 2 -5.65 -12.64 34.06
C THR A 2 -5.89 -13.16 32.66
N THR A 3 -4.89 -13.83 32.09
CA THR A 3 -4.99 -14.47 30.77
C THR A 3 -5.87 -15.71 30.91
N GLN A 4 -7.10 -15.65 30.42
CA GLN A 4 -8.02 -16.78 30.43
C GLN A 4 -7.47 -17.89 29.53
N ARG A 5 -7.35 -19.11 30.06
CA ARG A 5 -6.81 -20.23 29.28
C ARG A 5 -7.92 -20.83 28.42
N VAL A 6 -7.57 -21.24 27.20
CA VAL A 6 -8.51 -21.90 26.27
C VAL A 6 -9.12 -23.16 26.89
N ALA A 7 -8.39 -23.85 27.77
CA ALA A 7 -8.84 -25.04 28.48
C ALA A 7 -10.00 -24.78 29.46
N ASP A 8 -10.20 -23.53 29.88
CA ASP A 8 -11.24 -23.14 30.83
C ASP A 8 -12.53 -22.70 30.11
N LEU A 9 -12.55 -22.70 28.77
CA LEU A 9 -13.71 -22.31 27.97
C LEU A 9 -14.68 -23.47 27.81
N THR A 10 -15.96 -23.17 27.90
CA THR A 10 -17.03 -24.05 27.44
C THR A 10 -17.02 -24.18 25.91
N MET A 11 -17.67 -25.23 25.40
CA MET A 11 -17.76 -25.46 23.96
C MET A 11 -18.44 -24.30 23.22
N ASP A 12 -19.42 -23.64 23.86
CA ASP A 12 -20.12 -22.50 23.28
C ASP A 12 -19.24 -21.25 23.24
N GLU A 13 -18.49 -20.98 24.31
CA GLU A 13 -17.51 -19.89 24.34
C GLU A 13 -16.41 -20.08 23.30
N LEU A 14 -15.92 -21.31 23.14
CA LEU A 14 -14.94 -21.64 22.11
C LEU A 14 -15.51 -21.38 20.70
N ARG A 15 -16.76 -21.78 20.45
CA ARG A 15 -17.44 -21.56 19.17
C ARG A 15 -17.62 -20.06 18.88
N MET A 16 -17.99 -19.27 19.88
CA MET A 16 -18.10 -17.81 19.76
C MET A 16 -16.73 -17.17 19.46
N MET A 17 -15.68 -17.61 20.14
CA MET A 17 -14.32 -17.10 19.93
C MET A 17 -13.85 -17.38 18.49
N ILE A 18 -14.05 -18.60 18.00
CA ILE A 18 -13.71 -18.96 16.60
C ILE A 18 -14.52 -18.12 15.62
N ALA A 19 -15.83 -17.97 15.83
CA ALA A 19 -16.69 -17.16 14.96
C ALA A 19 -16.24 -15.70 14.91
N GLN A 20 -15.82 -15.14 16.05
CA GLN A 20 -15.30 -13.78 16.13
C GLN A 20 -13.97 -13.64 15.36
N ILE A 21 -13.05 -14.58 15.52
CA ILE A 21 -11.77 -14.58 14.77
C ILE A 21 -12.02 -14.64 13.27
N VAL A 22 -12.87 -15.57 12.81
CA VAL A 22 -13.20 -15.71 11.38
C VAL A 22 -13.86 -14.45 10.83
N LYS A 23 -14.74 -13.81 11.61
CA LYS A 23 -15.38 -12.55 11.23
C LYS A 23 -14.36 -11.42 11.07
N GLU A 24 -13.42 -11.29 12.00
CA GLU A 24 -12.35 -10.28 11.93
C GLU A 24 -11.44 -10.51 10.72
N GLU A 25 -10.99 -11.74 10.50
CA GLU A 25 -10.18 -12.13 9.33
C GLU A 25 -10.89 -11.83 8.00
N THR A 26 -12.18 -12.18 7.92
CA THR A 26 -12.99 -11.93 6.73
C THR A 26 -13.16 -10.43 6.48
N ARG A 27 -13.40 -9.65 7.55
CA ARG A 27 -13.50 -8.19 7.46
C ARG A 27 -12.19 -7.58 6.97
N HIS A 28 -11.05 -8.05 7.47
CA HIS A 28 -9.73 -7.58 7.04
C HIS A 28 -9.49 -7.91 5.56
N ARG A 29 -9.81 -9.13 5.11
CA ARG A 29 -9.73 -9.51 3.70
C ARG A 29 -10.62 -8.65 2.80
N LEU A 30 -11.87 -8.38 3.20
CA LEU A 30 -12.80 -7.55 2.44
C LEU A 30 -12.31 -6.09 2.32
N ILE A 31 -11.68 -5.54 3.36
CA ILE A 31 -11.05 -4.21 3.32
C ILE A 31 -9.87 -4.22 2.34
N SER A 32 -9.07 -5.28 2.33
CA SER A 32 -7.94 -5.45 1.42
C SER A 32 -8.36 -5.71 -0.03
N GLN A 33 -9.59 -6.20 -0.25
CA GLN A 33 -10.18 -6.44 -1.58
C GLN A 33 -10.93 -5.23 -2.15
N ARG A 34 -10.78 -4.03 -1.57
CA ARG A 34 -11.35 -2.82 -2.17
C ARG A 34 -10.89 -2.72 -3.64
N PRO A 35 -11.81 -2.51 -4.59
CA PRO A 35 -11.43 -2.40 -6.00
C PRO A 35 -10.45 -1.25 -6.14
N ILE A 36 -9.27 -1.57 -6.69
CA ILE A 36 -8.25 -0.57 -6.98
C ILE A 36 -8.82 0.34 -8.06
N ASN A 37 -8.96 1.62 -7.74
CA ASN A 37 -9.39 2.61 -8.73
C ASN A 37 -8.24 2.86 -9.72
N PRO A 38 -8.35 2.46 -11.00
CA PRO A 38 -7.27 2.59 -11.97
C PRO A 38 -6.88 4.05 -12.24
N GLN A 39 -7.84 4.97 -12.12
CA GLN A 39 -7.58 6.41 -12.29
C GLN A 39 -6.69 6.95 -11.17
N ARG A 40 -6.95 6.54 -9.93
CA ARG A 40 -6.13 6.93 -8.78
C ARG A 40 -4.71 6.36 -8.85
N VAL A 41 -4.56 5.14 -9.38
CA VAL A 41 -3.23 4.56 -9.63
C VAL A 41 -2.47 5.40 -10.66
N ARG A 42 -3.12 5.78 -11.77
CA ARG A 42 -2.50 6.62 -12.80
C ARG A 42 -2.05 7.96 -12.24
N GLU A 43 -2.89 8.64 -11.45
CA GLU A 43 -2.54 9.91 -10.80
C GLU A 43 -1.33 9.79 -9.87
N ILE A 44 -1.22 8.69 -9.13
CA ILE A 44 -0.07 8.42 -8.26
C ILE A 44 1.20 8.24 -9.10
N LEU A 45 1.14 7.44 -10.17
CA LEU A 45 2.28 7.22 -11.06
C LEU A 45 2.71 8.52 -11.75
N ASP A 46 1.78 9.31 -12.26
CA ASP A 46 2.08 10.61 -12.87
C ASP A 46 2.74 11.57 -11.88
N ARG A 47 2.31 11.53 -10.61
CA ARG A 47 2.94 12.33 -9.55
C ARG A 47 4.33 11.84 -9.22
N MET A 48 4.53 10.51 -9.14
CA MET A 48 5.84 9.91 -8.94
C MET A 48 6.81 10.34 -10.05
N ASP A 49 6.36 10.38 -11.30
CA ASP A 49 7.16 10.78 -12.46
C ASP A 49 7.66 12.23 -12.38
N ARG A 50 6.86 13.13 -11.82
CA ARG A 50 7.23 14.54 -11.62
C ARG A 50 8.23 14.76 -10.50
N ILE A 51 8.26 13.88 -9.50
CA ILE A 51 9.14 14.00 -8.32
C ILE A 51 10.35 13.07 -8.39
N ARG A 52 10.62 12.48 -9.55
CA ARG A 52 11.78 11.58 -9.72
C ARG A 52 13.07 12.36 -9.47
N TRP A 53 13.93 11.80 -8.62
CA TRP A 53 15.31 12.27 -8.46
C TRP A 53 16.16 11.88 -9.69
N THR A 54 15.94 10.68 -10.20
CA THR A 54 16.58 10.20 -11.43
C THR A 54 15.92 10.87 -12.64
N PRO A 55 16.69 11.57 -13.49
CA PRO A 55 16.17 12.17 -14.70
C PRO A 55 15.49 11.12 -15.59
N PRO A 56 14.40 11.47 -16.31
CA PRO A 56 13.79 10.56 -17.26
C PRO A 56 14.77 10.22 -18.41
N PRO A 57 14.56 9.10 -19.11
CA PRO A 57 15.34 8.78 -20.31
C PRO A 57 15.29 9.94 -21.32
N GLY A 58 16.46 10.35 -21.83
CA GLY A 58 16.58 11.46 -22.76
C GLY A 58 16.63 12.86 -22.12
N ALA A 59 16.61 12.97 -20.79
CA ALA A 59 16.93 14.22 -20.13
C ALA A 59 18.40 14.61 -20.42
N PRO A 60 18.67 15.89 -20.73
CA PRO A 60 20.02 16.34 -21.04
C PRO A 60 20.92 16.18 -19.81
N SER A 61 22.14 15.71 -20.05
CA SER A 61 23.19 15.73 -19.06
C SER A 61 23.55 17.17 -18.69
N VAL A 62 24.15 17.35 -17.51
CA VAL A 62 24.65 18.66 -17.06
C VAL A 62 25.59 19.28 -18.11
N VAL A 63 26.40 18.46 -18.79
CA VAL A 63 27.32 18.93 -19.83
C VAL A 63 26.57 19.44 -21.07
N GLU A 64 25.50 18.75 -21.49
CA GLU A 64 24.66 19.18 -22.61
C GLU A 64 23.95 20.49 -22.27
N MET A 65 23.39 20.61 -21.07
CA MET A 65 22.75 21.85 -20.62
C MET A 65 23.73 23.05 -20.61
N LEU A 66 24.97 22.85 -20.17
CA LEU A 66 26.00 23.90 -20.19
C LEU A 66 26.44 24.28 -21.60
N ARG A 67 26.43 23.35 -22.56
CA ARG A 67 26.73 23.65 -23.97
C ARG A 67 25.59 24.45 -24.60
N GLU A 68 24.35 24.04 -24.38
CA GLU A 68 23.16 24.75 -24.89
C GLU A 68 23.07 26.19 -24.38
N ASP A 69 23.39 26.43 -23.10
CA ASP A 69 23.38 27.78 -22.52
C ASP A 69 24.49 28.67 -23.09
N ARG A 70 25.66 28.09 -23.40
CA ARG A 70 26.79 28.81 -24.01
C ARG A 70 26.57 29.13 -25.49
N ASP A 71 25.89 28.23 -26.21
CA ASP A 71 25.65 28.36 -27.65
C ASP A 71 24.39 29.22 -27.95
N ARG A 72 23.68 29.70 -26.93
CA ARG A 72 22.57 30.66 -26.99
C ARG A 72 23.07 32.10 -26.93
#